data_AF-A0A399ZN39-F1
#
_entry.id   AF-A0A399ZN39-F1
#
_cell.length_a   1.000
_cell.length_b   1.000
_cell.length_c   1.000
_cell.angle_alpha   90.00
_cell.angle_beta   90.00
_cell.angle_gamma   90.00
#
_symmetry.space_group_name_H-M   'P 1'
#
loop_
_entity.id
_entity.type
_entity.pdbx_description
1 polymer ?
#
loop_
_entity_poly.entity_id
_entity_poly.type
_entity_poly.pdbx_seq_one_letter_code
_entity_poly.pdbx_strand_id
1 'polypeptide(L)' 'MMTALAVALFIVGLINLFLKDLIWQLTFSGSVIEGLPAERNEQWDLWMNISGVAALLLGLFFWFYM' A
#
# COMPACT_ATOMS: atom_id res chain seq x y z
N MET A 1 -3.12 -23.00 -4.46
CA MET A 1 -2.43 -22.27 -3.36
C MET A 1 -1.69 -21.06 -3.88
N MET A 2 -0.78 -21.21 -4.85
CA MET A 2 -0.04 -20.09 -5.47
C MET A 2 -0.98 -19.02 -6.06
N THR A 3 -2.15 -19.41 -6.61
CA THR A 3 -3.13 -18.50 -7.24
C THR A 3 -3.73 -17.53 -6.23
N ALA A 4 -4.06 -18.02 -5.04
CA ALA A 4 -4.55 -17.19 -3.95
C ALA A 4 -3.47 -16.20 -3.47
N LEU A 5 -2.19 -16.62 -3.46
CA LEU A 5 -1.06 -15.77 -3.09
C LEU A 5 -0.87 -14.62 -4.09
N ALA A 6 -0.91 -14.92 -5.39
CA ALA A 6 -0.79 -13.91 -6.45
C ALA A 6 -1.93 -12.88 -6.38
N VAL A 7 -3.17 -13.34 -6.18
CA VAL A 7 -4.34 -12.46 -6.01
C VAL A 7 -4.21 -11.59 -4.76
N ALA A 8 -3.76 -12.15 -3.63
CA ALA A 8 -3.54 -11.38 -2.41
C ALA A 8 -2.48 -10.29 -2.60
N LEU A 9 -1.37 -10.59 -3.30
CA LEU A 9 -0.33 -9.62 -3.63
C LEU A 9 -0.85 -8.50 -4.55
N PHE A 10 -1.71 -8.84 -5.51
CA PHE A 10 -2.37 -7.82 -6.33
C PHE A 10 -3.26 -6.89 -5.51
N ILE A 11 -4.06 -7.44 -4.62
CA ILE A 11 -4.95 -6.64 -3.75
C ILE A 11 -4.11 -5.71 -2.87
N VAL A 12 -3.07 -6.22 -2.21
CA VAL A 12 -2.16 -5.40 -1.37
C VAL A 12 -1.48 -4.31 -2.20
N GLY A 13 -1.00 -4.64 -3.40
CA GLY A 13 -0.38 -3.68 -4.30
C GLY A 13 -1.31 -2.53 -4.70
N LEU A 14 -2.55 -2.86 -5.07
CA LEU A 14 -3.58 -1.88 -5.42
C LEU A 14 -3.98 -1.03 -4.21
N ILE A 15 -4.11 -1.62 -3.03
CA ILE A 15 -4.41 -0.89 -1.79
C ILE A 15 -3.33 0.15 -1.50
N ASN A 16 -2.05 -0.25 -1.56
CA ASN A 16 -0.94 0.65 -1.27
C ASN A 16 -0.80 1.78 -2.30
N LEU A 17 -1.21 1.57 -3.56
CA LEU A 17 -1.12 2.60 -4.60
C LEU A 17 -2.29 3.56 -4.61
N PHE A 18 -3.51 3.07 -4.41
CA PHE A 18 -4.73 3.84 -4.63
C PHE A 18 -5.53 4.12 -3.36
N LEU A 19 -5.51 3.22 -2.38
CA LEU A 19 -6.28 3.37 -1.14
C LEU A 19 -5.46 3.92 0.03
N LYS A 20 -4.14 4.10 -0.12
CA LYS A 20 -3.28 4.67 0.94
C LYS A 20 -3.79 6.02 1.46
N ASP A 21 -4.31 6.86 0.59
CA ASP A 21 -4.84 8.19 0.93
C ASP A 21 -6.12 8.10 1.76
N LEU A 22 -7.02 7.20 1.35
CA LEU A 22 -8.27 6.94 2.03
C LEU A 22 -8.04 6.28 3.39
N ILE A 23 -7.13 5.30 3.47
CA ILE A 23 -6.75 4.65 4.73
C ILE A 23 -6.15 5.69 5.68
N TRP A 24 -5.24 6.53 5.19
CA TRP A 24 -4.66 7.60 6.00
C TRP A 24 -5.72 8.55 6.55
N GLN A 25 -6.64 9.01 5.69
CA GLN A 25 -7.73 9.90 6.11
C GLN A 25 -8.65 9.23 7.13
N LEU A 26 -9.01 7.96 6.94
CA LEU A 26 -9.87 7.22 7.88
C LEU A 26 -9.18 7.01 9.23
N THR A 27 -7.90 6.64 9.23
CA THR A 27 -7.12 6.36 10.45
C THR A 27 -6.82 7.62 11.25
N PHE A 28 -6.53 8.74 10.58
CA PHE A 28 -6.11 9.99 11.24
C PHE A 28 -7.20 11.08 11.30
N SER A 29 -8.43 10.78 10.90
CA SER A 29 -9.57 11.72 10.90
C SER A 29 -9.92 12.34 12.27
N GLY A 30 -9.28 11.94 13.36
CA GLY A 30 -9.59 12.40 14.72
C GLY A 30 -8.49 13.14 15.49
N SER A 31 -7.24 13.19 15.02
CA SER A 31 -6.17 13.80 15.81
C SER A 31 -5.05 14.39 14.96
N VAL A 32 -5.29 15.59 14.44
CA VAL A 32 -4.18 16.55 14.34
C VAL A 32 -3.91 16.97 15.79
N ILE A 33 -3.10 16.19 16.52
CA ILE A 33 -2.51 16.68 17.77
C ILE A 33 -1.64 17.86 17.34
N GLU A 34 -2.08 19.08 17.65
CA GLU A 34 -1.32 20.30 17.38
C GLU A 34 0.11 20.13 17.92
N GLY A 35 1.09 20.08 17.01
CA GLY A 35 2.51 19.99 17.37
C GLY A 35 3.23 18.68 17.01
N LEU A 36 2.52 17.63 16.55
CA LEU A 36 3.17 16.48 15.93
C LEU A 36 3.22 16.66 14.40
N PRO A 37 4.38 16.47 13.74
CA PRO A 37 4.48 16.60 12.29
C PRO A 37 3.47 15.64 11.66
N ALA A 38 2.77 16.07 10.60
CA ALA A 38 1.86 15.20 9.87
C ALA A 38 2.61 13.90 9.55
N GLU A 39 2.21 12.78 10.18
CA GLU A 39 2.96 11.52 10.14
C GLU A 39 3.08 10.95 8.71
N ARG A 40 2.35 11.53 7.76
CA ARG A 40 2.53 11.38 6.33
C ARG A 40 3.55 12.39 5.81
N ASN A 41 4.79 11.94 5.69
CA ASN A 41 5.83 12.67 4.98
C ASN A 41 5.95 12.16 3.53
N GLU A 42 6.64 12.94 2.69
CA GLU A 42 6.88 12.57 1.27
C GLU A 42 7.62 11.23 1.14
N GLN A 43 8.46 10.88 2.12
CA GLN A 43 9.15 9.59 2.17
C GLN A 43 8.18 8.42 2.40
N TRP A 44 7.18 8.55 3.26
CA TRP A 44 6.16 7.53 3.51
C TRP A 44 5.35 7.28 2.25
N ASP A 45 4.96 8.34 1.54
CA ASP A 45 4.26 8.23 0.27
C ASP A 45 5.09 7.50 -0.80
N LEU A 46 6.38 7.78 -0.84
CA LEU A 46 7.34 7.14 -1.74
C LEU A 46 7.51 5.64 -1.39
N TRP A 47 7.68 5.30 -0.12
CA TRP A 47 7.78 3.90 0.33
C TRP A 47 6.49 3.11 0.12
N MET A 48 5.32 3.71 0.34
CA MET A 48 4.03 3.07 0.06
C MET A 48 3.85 2.80 -1.44
N ASN A 49 4.26 3.74 -2.30
CA ASN A 49 4.25 3.52 -3.74
C ASN A 49 5.21 2.40 -4.18
N ILE A 50 6.45 2.42 -3.67
CA ILE A 50 7.45 1.39 -3.99
C ILE A 50 6.97 0.01 -3.55
N SER A 51 6.46 -0.12 -2.32
CA SER A 51 5.95 -1.40 -1.82
C SER A 51 4.72 -1.89 -2.60
N GLY A 52 3.83 -0.97 -3.00
CA GLY A 52 2.70 -1.28 -3.86
C GLY A 52 3.12 -1.82 -5.22
N VAL A 53 4.07 -1.15 -5.90
CA VAL A 53 4.62 -1.61 -7.19
C VAL A 53 5.34 -2.95 -7.03
N ALA A 54 6.16 -3.12 -5.99
CA ALA A 54 6.86 -4.38 -5.75
C ALA A 54 5.89 -5.54 -5.51
N ALA A 55 4.81 -5.34 -4.76
CA ALA A 55 3.77 -6.34 -4.56
C ALA A 55 3.06 -6.71 -5.87
N LEU A 56 2.77 -5.76 -6.75
CA LEU A 56 2.19 -6.03 -8.07
C LEU A 56 3.15 -6.83 -8.97
N LEU A 57 4.44 -6.48 -8.99
CA LEU A 57 5.43 -7.20 -9.78
C LEU A 57 5.63 -8.64 -9.29
N LEU A 58 5.68 -8.84 -7.97
CA LEU A 58 5.73 -10.18 -7.38
C LEU A 58 4.44 -10.96 -7.66
N GLY A 59 3.26 -10.33 -7.56
CA GLY A 59 1.99 -10.94 -7.93
C GLY A 59 1.95 -11.41 -9.39
N LEU A 60 2.42 -10.56 -10.32
CA LEU A 60 2.56 -10.90 -11.74
C LEU A 60 3.54 -12.06 -11.95
N PHE A 61 4.69 -12.03 -11.28
CA PHE A 61 5.66 -13.11 -11.35
C PHE A 61 5.04 -14.44 -10.89
N PHE A 62 4.40 -14.46 -9.72
CA PHE A 62 3.73 -15.67 -9.23
C PHE A 62 2.59 -16.11 -10.14
N TRP A 63 1.89 -15.18 -10.81
CA TRP A 63 0.83 -15.51 -11.78
C TRP A 63 1.36 -16.21 -13.04
N PHE A 64 2.48 -15.73 -13.60
CA PHE A 64 3.06 -16.31 -14.83
C PHE A 64 3.84 -17.60 -14.61
N TYR A 65 4.43 -17.79 -13.43
CA TYR A 65 5.21 -18.98 -13.07
C TYR A 65 4.41 -20.05 -12.31
N MET A 66 3.08 -19.99 -12.41
CA MET A 66 2.16 -20.91 -11.76
C MET A 66 1.84 -22.15 -12.58
#